data_AF-A0A7W7Y439-F1
#
_entry.id   AF-A0A7W7Y439-F1
#
_cell.length_a   1.000
_cell.length_b   1.000
_cell.length_c   1.000
_cell.angle_alpha   90.00
_cell.angle_beta   90.00
_cell.angle_gamma   90.00
#
_symmetry.space_group_name_H-M   'P 1'
#
loop_
_entity.id
_entity.type
_entity.pdbx_description
1 polymer ?
#
loop_
_entity_poly.entity_id
_entity_poly.type
_entity_poly.pdbx_seq_one_letter_code
_entity_poly.pdbx_strand_id
1 'polypeptide(L)'
;MSSAEPQRPILQRIMESIHQNYQQSPQEPRQEIAALLAAPPWSAPHHRVLLLVGYLEILSIIHFQQLGIPLTAIIKLKRDMEFSLDGLEVTLDDLCKSDVLNAAQPDSDTGVRETIYTVTEKGYEVIEEPLTQANYRVNYQYLAKRSAP
;
A
#
# COMPACT_ATOMS: atom_id res chain seq x y z
N MET A 1 -0.94 -30.94 -1.91
CA MET A 1 -1.10 -30.55 -0.49
C MET A 1 -1.39 -29.06 -0.50
N SER A 2 -2.59 -28.63 -0.13
CA SER A 2 -2.91 -27.19 -0.05
C SER A 2 -2.14 -26.60 1.11
N SER A 3 -1.11 -25.83 0.81
CA SER A 3 -0.62 -24.81 1.74
C SER A 3 -1.79 -23.85 1.93
N ALA A 4 -2.43 -23.88 3.10
CA ALA A 4 -3.40 -22.87 3.47
C ALA A 4 -2.62 -21.55 3.52
N GLU A 5 -2.81 -20.69 2.52
CA GLU A 5 -2.32 -19.33 2.61
C GLU A 5 -2.86 -18.72 3.91
N PRO A 6 -2.02 -18.02 4.68
CA PRO A 6 -2.48 -17.34 5.88
C PRO A 6 -3.68 -16.47 5.51
N GLN A 7 -4.83 -16.73 6.15
CA GLN A 7 -6.02 -15.92 5.91
C GLN A 7 -5.72 -14.49 6.38
N ARG A 8 -5.82 -13.53 5.44
CA ARG A 8 -5.60 -12.10 5.69
C ARG A 8 -6.94 -11.33 5.61
N PRO A 9 -7.84 -11.48 6.59
CA PRO A 9 -9.18 -10.91 6.52
C PRO A 9 -9.19 -9.38 6.38
N ILE A 10 -8.24 -8.66 6.97
CA ILE A 10 -8.19 -7.19 6.91
C ILE A 10 -7.77 -6.74 5.52
N LEU A 11 -6.77 -7.38 4.94
CA LEU A 11 -6.40 -7.16 3.54
C LEU A 11 -7.60 -7.37 2.61
N GLN A 12 -8.39 -8.44 2.82
CA GLN A 12 -9.59 -8.68 2.03
C GLN A 12 -10.60 -7.53 2.14
N ARG A 13 -10.86 -7.01 3.36
CA ARG A 13 -11.75 -5.85 3.55
C ARG A 13 -11.23 -4.58 2.86
N ILE A 14 -9.93 -4.29 2.98
CA ILE A 14 -9.33 -3.13 2.33
C ILE A 14 -9.41 -3.27 0.80
N MET A 15 -9.11 -4.46 0.28
CA MET A 15 -9.21 -4.77 -1.15
C MET A 15 -10.64 -4.64 -1.67
N GLU A 16 -11.64 -5.14 -0.95
CA GLU A 16 -13.06 -5.01 -1.31
C GLU A 16 -13.48 -3.54 -1.37
N SER A 17 -13.08 -2.75 -0.37
CA SER A 17 -13.37 -1.30 -0.32
C SER A 17 -12.75 -0.55 -1.51
N ILE A 18 -11.49 -0.84 -1.82
CA ILE A 18 -10.79 -0.27 -2.97
C ILE A 18 -11.46 -0.73 -4.27
N HIS A 19 -11.69 -2.04 -4.43
CA HIS A 19 -12.27 -2.61 -5.65
C HIS A 19 -13.67 -2.07 -5.97
N GLN A 20 -14.51 -1.89 -4.96
CA GLN A 20 -15.83 -1.26 -5.13
C GLN A 20 -15.72 0.17 -5.67
N ASN A 21 -14.76 0.97 -5.19
CA ASN A 21 -14.52 2.31 -5.71
C ASN A 21 -13.97 2.28 -7.15
N TYR A 22 -13.06 1.35 -7.47
CA TYR A 22 -12.51 1.17 -8.81
C TYR A 22 -13.59 0.88 -9.86
N GLN A 23 -14.60 0.08 -9.53
CA GLN A 23 -15.72 -0.20 -10.43
C GLN A 23 -16.57 1.06 -10.72
N GLN A 24 -16.60 2.02 -9.79
CA GLN A 24 -17.40 3.24 -9.91
C GLN A 24 -16.67 4.39 -10.63
N SER A 25 -15.34 4.43 -10.58
CA SER A 25 -14.53 5.47 -11.24
C SER A 25 -13.16 4.93 -11.72
N PRO A 26 -13.12 4.23 -12.88
CA PRO A 26 -11.90 3.57 -13.35
C PRO A 26 -10.81 4.50 -13.94
N GLN A 27 -10.99 5.84 -13.93
CA GLN A 27 -10.14 6.74 -14.73
C GLN A 27 -9.43 7.89 -13.99
N GLU A 28 -9.73 8.19 -12.73
CA GLU A 28 -8.96 9.25 -12.05
C GLU A 28 -7.63 8.69 -11.50
N PRO A 29 -6.49 9.38 -11.74
CA PRO A 29 -5.22 8.99 -11.15
C PRO A 29 -5.37 8.98 -9.63
N ARG A 30 -4.70 8.03 -8.98
CA ARG A 30 -4.75 7.64 -7.56
C ARG A 30 -4.40 8.78 -6.58
N GLN A 31 -5.17 9.86 -6.61
CA GLN A 31 -4.98 11.06 -5.80
C GLN A 31 -5.23 10.80 -4.31
N GLU A 32 -5.98 9.75 -3.97
CA GLU A 32 -6.23 9.32 -2.59
C GLU A 32 -4.94 9.12 -1.78
N ILE A 33 -3.91 8.53 -2.38
CA ILE A 33 -2.66 8.16 -1.70
C ILE A 33 -1.68 9.32 -1.66
N ALA A 34 -1.60 10.10 -2.73
CA ALA A 34 -0.80 11.34 -2.71
C ALA A 34 -1.33 12.30 -1.63
N ALA A 35 -2.66 12.41 -1.49
CA ALA A 35 -3.28 13.23 -0.45
C ALA A 35 -3.07 12.65 0.97
N LEU A 36 -3.17 11.33 1.14
CA LEU A 36 -2.87 10.65 2.41
C LEU A 36 -1.44 10.87 2.87
N LEU A 37 -0.47 10.67 1.97
CA LEU A 37 0.96 10.79 2.28
C LEU A 37 1.38 12.24 2.59
N ALA A 38 0.55 13.22 2.22
CA ALA A 38 0.75 14.64 2.49
C ALA A 38 -0.02 15.14 3.74
N ALA A 39 -0.96 14.37 4.31
CA ALA A 39 -1.82 14.81 5.39
C ALA A 39 -1.31 14.40 6.80
N PRO A 40 -1.24 15.32 7.78
CA PRO A 40 -1.02 14.95 9.20
C PRO A 40 -2.20 14.13 9.76
N PRO A 41 -2.01 13.16 10.68
CA PRO A 41 -0.78 12.79 11.42
C PRO A 41 0.12 11.78 10.67
N TRP A 42 -0.22 11.42 9.44
CA TRP A 42 0.52 10.47 8.61
C TRP A 42 1.81 11.06 8.04
N SER A 43 2.34 12.13 8.63
CA SER A 43 3.63 12.73 8.28
C SER A 43 4.82 11.98 8.89
N ALA A 44 4.60 11.14 9.91
CA ALA A 44 5.65 10.35 10.54
C ALA A 44 6.25 9.32 9.55
N PRO A 45 7.59 9.17 9.48
CA PRO A 45 8.26 8.30 8.49
C PRO A 45 7.73 6.86 8.47
N HIS A 46 7.60 6.21 9.62
CA HIS A 46 7.11 4.82 9.72
C HIS A 46 5.72 4.63 9.13
N HIS A 47 4.80 5.54 9.42
CA HIS A 47 3.45 5.48 8.87
C HIS A 47 3.43 5.73 7.36
N ARG A 48 4.25 6.65 6.85
CA ARG A 48 4.33 6.94 5.40
C ARG A 48 4.87 5.75 4.63
N VAL A 49 5.94 5.12 5.13
CA VAL A 49 6.53 3.94 4.51
C VAL A 49 5.54 2.77 4.55
N LEU A 50 4.88 2.53 5.68
CA LEU A 50 3.90 1.44 5.80
C LEU A 50 2.69 1.66 4.88
N LEU A 51 2.13 2.86 4.85
CA LEU A 51 1.02 3.22 3.93
C LEU A 51 1.43 3.02 2.47
N LEU A 52 2.64 3.44 2.11
CA LEU A 52 3.14 3.32 0.75
C LEU A 52 3.31 1.86 0.32
N VAL A 53 3.99 1.05 1.14
CA VAL A 53 4.22 -0.37 0.86
C VAL A 53 2.90 -1.13 0.82
N GLY A 54 2.01 -0.90 1.78
CA GLY A 54 0.71 -1.58 1.84
C GLY A 54 -0.19 -1.24 0.67
N TYR A 55 -0.27 0.04 0.27
CA TYR A 55 -1.06 0.41 -0.90
C TYR A 55 -0.53 -0.22 -2.19
N LEU A 56 0.79 -0.19 -2.40
CA LEU A 56 1.40 -0.80 -3.57
C LEU A 56 1.16 -2.32 -3.61
N GLU A 57 1.26 -2.98 -2.45
CA GLU A 57 0.98 -4.41 -2.34
C GLU A 57 -0.46 -4.72 -2.73
N ILE A 58 -1.43 -3.98 -2.19
CA ILE A 58 -2.84 -4.14 -2.54
C ILE A 58 -3.07 -3.97 -4.04
N LEU A 59 -2.47 -2.95 -4.65
CA LEU A 59 -2.59 -2.73 -6.09
C LEU A 59 -1.96 -3.86 -6.90
N SER A 60 -0.80 -4.35 -6.48
CA SER A 60 -0.12 -5.47 -7.12
C SER A 60 -0.96 -6.74 -7.08
N ILE A 61 -1.62 -7.01 -5.95
CA ILE A 61 -2.56 -8.13 -5.82
C ILE A 61 -3.76 -7.94 -6.77
N ILE A 62 -4.37 -6.75 -6.79
CA ILE A 62 -5.53 -6.45 -7.64
C ILE A 62 -5.22 -6.60 -9.13
N HIS A 63 -4.05 -6.14 -9.59
CA HIS A 63 -3.72 -6.07 -11.02
C HIS A 63 -2.94 -7.29 -11.52
N PHE A 64 -2.10 -7.89 -10.67
CA PHE A 64 -1.11 -8.87 -11.08
C PHE A 64 -1.14 -10.15 -10.22
N GLN A 65 -2.02 -10.24 -9.22
CA GLN A 65 -2.13 -11.38 -8.30
C GLN A 65 -0.80 -11.73 -7.59
N GLN A 66 0.05 -10.72 -7.37
CA GLN A 66 1.35 -10.88 -6.71
C GLN A 66 1.29 -10.31 -5.28
N LEU A 67 1.73 -11.11 -4.31
CA LEU A 67 1.93 -10.69 -2.93
C LEU A 67 3.33 -10.08 -2.76
N GLY A 68 3.39 -8.98 -2.01
CA GLY A 68 4.61 -8.22 -1.76
C GLY A 68 5.03 -7.24 -2.85
N ILE A 69 5.99 -6.38 -2.50
CA ILE A 69 6.52 -5.32 -3.36
C ILE A 69 8.06 -5.30 -3.33
N PRO A 70 8.71 -5.31 -4.50
CA PRO A 70 10.16 -5.22 -4.60
C PRO A 70 10.69 -3.87 -4.12
N LEU A 71 11.87 -3.87 -3.47
CA LEU A 71 12.54 -2.64 -3.03
C LEU A 71 12.72 -1.64 -4.17
N THR A 72 13.04 -2.09 -5.38
CA THR A 72 13.21 -1.21 -6.53
C THR A 72 11.92 -0.45 -6.87
N ALA A 73 10.75 -1.08 -6.73
CA ALA A 73 9.47 -0.42 -6.94
C ALA A 73 9.20 0.65 -5.87
N ILE A 74 9.52 0.37 -4.60
CA ILE A 74 9.42 1.35 -3.50
C ILE A 74 10.31 2.56 -3.76
N ILE A 75 11.58 2.33 -4.14
CA ILE A 75 12.56 3.40 -4.44
C ILE A 75 12.11 4.23 -5.64
N LYS A 76 11.67 3.59 -6.72
CA LYS A 76 11.18 4.27 -7.92
C LYS A 76 10.01 5.19 -7.57
N LEU A 77 9.05 4.68 -6.82
CA LEU A 77 7.86 5.46 -6.45
C LEU A 77 8.18 6.60 -5.48
N LYS A 78 9.11 6.40 -4.54
CA LYS A 78 9.65 7.49 -3.70
C LYS A 78 10.15 8.65 -4.56
N ARG A 79 10.86 8.36 -5.65
CA ARG A 79 11.35 9.40 -6.59
C ARG A 79 10.19 10.04 -7.36
N ASP A 80 9.27 9.24 -7.88
CA ASP A 80 8.16 9.72 -8.71
C ASP A 80 7.14 10.57 -7.94
N MET A 81 6.97 10.33 -6.63
CA MET A 81 6.04 11.08 -5.78
C MET A 81 6.67 12.30 -5.07
N GLU A 82 7.94 12.60 -5.33
CA GLU A 82 8.69 13.73 -4.73
C GLU A 82 8.64 13.79 -3.19
N PHE A 83 8.35 12.69 -2.51
CA PHE A 83 8.24 12.64 -1.06
C PHE A 83 9.59 12.32 -0.41
N SER A 84 10.03 13.16 0.54
CA SER A 84 11.14 12.79 1.41
C SER A 84 10.71 11.67 2.36
N LEU A 85 11.30 10.48 2.18
CA LEU A 85 11.35 9.38 3.14
C LEU A 85 12.81 9.25 3.59
N ASP A 86 13.28 10.22 4.37
CA ASP A 86 14.61 10.20 4.97
C ASP A 86 14.73 8.98 5.89
N GLY A 87 15.86 8.26 5.80
CA GLY A 87 16.04 7.03 6.56
C GLY A 87 15.11 5.88 6.12
N LEU A 88 14.71 5.80 4.84
CA LEU A 88 13.86 4.73 4.32
C LEU A 88 14.33 3.33 4.73
N GLU A 89 15.63 3.04 4.57
CA GLU A 89 16.20 1.73 4.92
C GLU A 89 16.07 1.43 6.41
N VAL A 90 16.38 2.42 7.27
CA VAL A 90 16.20 2.32 8.73
C VAL A 90 14.74 2.13 9.09
N THR A 91 13.84 2.84 8.42
CA THR A 91 12.39 2.76 8.66
C THR A 91 11.84 1.39 8.24
N LEU A 92 12.29 0.83 7.11
CA LEU A 92 11.90 -0.50 6.67
C LEU A 92 12.38 -1.56 7.66
N ASP A 93 13.62 -1.45 8.16
CA ASP A 93 14.16 -2.35 9.18
C ASP A 93 13.37 -2.28 10.50
N ASP A 94 13.02 -1.07 10.95
CA ASP A 94 12.17 -0.86 12.14
C ASP A 94 10.75 -1.44 11.96
N LEU A 95 10.16 -1.28 10.78
CA LEU A 95 8.85 -1.85 10.45
C LEU A 95 8.89 -3.39 10.41
N CYS A 96 10.01 -3.97 9.98
CA CYS A 96 10.22 -5.42 10.08
C CYS A 96 10.37 -5.87 11.54
N LYS A 97 11.16 -5.16 12.35
CA LYS A 97 11.35 -5.45 13.79
C LYS A 97 10.04 -5.35 14.59
N SER A 98 9.10 -4.54 14.13
CA SER A 98 7.78 -4.35 14.77
C SER A 98 6.70 -5.29 14.23
N ASP A 99 7.05 -6.23 13.34
CA ASP A 99 6.15 -7.25 12.78
C ASP A 99 4.99 -6.68 11.95
N VAL A 100 5.14 -5.47 11.43
CA VAL A 100 4.16 -4.85 10.52
C VAL A 100 4.55 -5.02 9.04
N LEU A 101 5.82 -5.26 8.76
CA LEU A 101 6.34 -5.71 7.48
C LEU A 101 7.09 -7.03 7.65
N ASN A 102 7.07 -7.85 6.60
CA ASN A 102 7.96 -8.98 6.43
C ASN A 102 8.85 -8.72 5.21
N ALA A 103 10.13 -9.05 5.31
CA ALA A 103 11.08 -8.95 4.22
C ALA A 103 11.55 -10.35 3.84
N ALA A 104 11.40 -10.71 2.56
CA ALA A 104 11.86 -11.97 2.01
C ALA A 104 12.82 -11.71 0.85
N GLN A 105 13.84 -12.56 0.72
CA GLN A 105 14.69 -12.62 -0.47
C GLN A 105 14.42 -13.96 -1.15
N PRO A 106 13.41 -14.05 -2.04
CA PRO A 106 13.15 -15.29 -2.75
C PRO A 106 14.38 -15.70 -3.55
N ASP A 107 14.63 -17.01 -3.63
CA ASP A 107 15.67 -17.53 -4.50
C ASP A 107 15.36 -17.15 -5.95
N SER A 108 16.34 -16.54 -6.60
CA SER A 108 16.23 -15.99 -7.94
C SER A 108 17.08 -16.83 -8.89
N ASP A 109 16.41 -17.44 -9.87
CA ASP A 109 17.07 -18.15 -10.98
C ASP A 109 17.91 -17.21 -11.85
N THR A 110 17.69 -15.89 -11.74
CA THR A 110 18.40 -14.86 -12.51
C THR A 110 19.65 -14.32 -11.81
N GLY A 111 19.96 -14.79 -10.60
CA GLY A 111 21.14 -14.35 -9.82
C GLY A 111 21.01 -12.98 -9.16
N VAL A 112 19.99 -12.19 -9.50
CA VAL A 112 19.66 -10.95 -8.80
C VAL A 112 18.71 -11.27 -7.65
N ARG A 113 19.22 -11.22 -6.41
CA ARG A 113 18.39 -11.35 -5.20
C ARG A 113 17.80 -10.00 -4.85
N GLU A 114 16.51 -9.85 -5.09
CA GLU A 114 15.77 -8.66 -4.68
C GLU A 114 15.05 -8.92 -3.34
N THR A 115 15.01 -7.90 -2.49
CA THR A 115 14.22 -7.96 -1.25
C THR A 115 12.78 -7.56 -1.57
N ILE A 116 11.85 -8.46 -1.26
CA ILE A 116 10.42 -8.29 -1.37
C ILE A 116 9.86 -7.96 0.01
N TYR A 117 9.11 -6.87 0.11
CA TYR A 117 8.42 -6.46 1.33
C TYR A 117 6.94 -6.81 1.24
N THR A 118 6.42 -7.46 2.26
CA THR A 118 5.03 -7.89 2.36
C THR A 118 4.45 -7.32 3.65
N VAL A 119 3.30 -6.68 3.60
CA VAL A 119 2.61 -6.20 4.79
C VAL A 119 1.97 -7.38 5.52
N THR A 120 2.16 -7.42 6.83
CA THR A 120 1.55 -8.45 7.70
C THR A 120 0.10 -8.06 8.03
N GLU A 121 -0.66 -8.97 8.65
CA GLU A 121 -2.02 -8.64 9.11
C GLU A 121 -2.02 -7.45 10.07
N LYS A 122 -1.06 -7.42 10.99
CA LYS A 122 -0.83 -6.31 11.92
C LYS A 122 -0.48 -5.01 11.19
N GLY A 123 0.29 -5.10 10.10
CA GLY A 123 0.57 -3.95 9.26
C GLY A 123 -0.69 -3.40 8.59
N TYR A 124 -1.59 -4.28 8.14
CA TYR A 124 -2.89 -3.88 7.59
C TYR A 124 -3.80 -3.24 8.65
N GLU A 125 -3.81 -3.71 9.90
CA GLU A 125 -4.54 -3.07 11.01
C GLU A 125 -4.16 -1.60 11.18
N VAL A 126 -2.87 -1.27 11.05
CA VAL A 126 -2.36 0.09 11.22
C VAL A 126 -2.81 1.02 10.08
N ILE A 127 -3.01 0.48 8.87
CA ILE A 127 -3.33 1.26 7.66
C ILE A 127 -4.76 1.11 7.16
N GLU A 128 -5.58 0.25 7.76
CA GLU A 128 -6.96 -0.02 7.33
C GLU A 128 -7.79 1.27 7.33
N GLU A 129 -7.91 1.91 8.50
CA GLU A 129 -8.70 3.13 8.65
C GLU A 129 -8.26 4.26 7.71
N PRO A 130 -6.97 4.68 7.66
CA PRO A 130 -6.56 5.75 6.76
C PRO A 130 -6.79 5.43 5.28
N LEU A 131 -6.51 4.20 4.84
CA LEU A 131 -6.73 3.80 3.46
C LEU A 131 -8.22 3.82 3.12
N THR A 132 -9.06 3.24 3.96
CA THR A 132 -10.51 3.22 3.76
C THR A 132 -11.08 4.64 3.75
N GLN A 133 -10.67 5.51 4.67
CA GLN A 133 -11.14 6.90 4.71
C GLN A 133 -10.73 7.70 3.46
N ALA A 134 -9.51 7.56 2.97
CA ALA A 134 -9.06 8.29 1.78
C ALA A 134 -9.80 7.84 0.53
N ASN A 135 -10.03 6.53 0.41
CA ASN A 135 -10.87 5.94 -0.61
C ASN A 135 -12.30 6.53 -0.59
N TYR A 136 -12.92 6.64 0.59
CA TYR A 136 -14.24 7.28 0.72
C TYR A 136 -14.23 8.77 0.35
N ARG A 137 -13.21 9.53 0.76
CA ARG A 137 -13.12 10.98 0.48
C ARG A 137 -13.05 11.27 -1.02
N VAL A 138 -12.26 10.50 -1.77
CA VAL A 138 -12.15 10.67 -3.22
C VAL A 138 -13.46 10.30 -3.93
N ASN A 139 -14.12 9.21 -3.53
CA ASN A 139 -15.41 8.84 -4.10
C ASN A 139 -16.49 9.93 -3.86
N TYR A 140 -16.56 10.47 -2.64
CA TYR A 140 -17.51 11.57 -2.34
C TYR A 140 -17.23 12.83 -3.16
N GLN A 141 -15.96 13.23 -3.32
CA GLN A 141 -15.58 14.36 -4.17
C GLN A 141 -15.96 14.15 -5.63
N TYR A 142 -15.77 12.92 -6.15
CA TYR A 142 -16.17 12.55 -7.51
C TYR A 142 -17.69 12.62 -7.70
N LEU A 143 -18.47 12.03 -6.80
CA LEU A 143 -19.94 12.06 -6.85
C LEU A 143 -20.49 13.49 -6.72
N ALA A 144 -19.87 14.33 -5.87
CA ALA A 144 -20.23 15.73 -5.73
C ALA A 144 -19.95 16.54 -7.01
N LYS A 145 -18.83 16.29 -7.71
CA LYS A 145 -18.53 16.92 -9.01
C LYS A 145 -19.52 16.54 -10.11
N ARG A 146 -20.03 15.30 -10.11
CA ARG A 146 -21.04 14.84 -11.10
C ARG A 146 -22.46 15.32 -10.81
N SER A 147 -22.72 15.72 -9.57
CA SER A 147 -24.02 16.19 -9.09
C SER A 147 -24.10 17.72 -9.02
N ALA A 148 -23.03 18.43 -9.36
CA ALA A 148 -23.03 19.87 -9.50
C ALA A 148 -23.76 20.26 -10.80
N PRO A 149 -24.76 21.16 -10.75
CA PRO A 149 -25.56 21.59 -11.89
C PRO A 149 -24.78 22.40 -12.93
#